data_AF-A0A7V3SU92-F1
#
_entry.id   AF-A0A7V3SU92-F1
#
_cell.length_a   1.000
_cell.length_b   1.000
_cell.length_c   1.000
_cell.angle_alpha   90.00
_cell.angle_beta   90.00
_cell.angle_gamma   90.00
#
_symmetry.space_group_name_H-M   'P 1'
#
loop_
_entity.id
_entity.type
_entity.pdbx_description
1 polymer ?
#
loop_
_entity_poly.entity_id
_entity_poly.type
_entity_poly.pdbx_seq_one_letter_code
_entity_poly.pdbx_strand_id
1 'polypeptide(L)' 'MAARAVAEILKTSLGPKGMDKMLVDSLGDITITNDGATILKEMDVQHPAAKMMVEISKAQDDEVGDGTTTAV' A
#
# COMPACT_ATOMS: atom_id res chain seq x y z
N MET A 1 -7.99 2.54 14.65
CA MET A 1 -7.02 3.55 14.15
C MET A 1 -6.05 2.96 13.13
N ALA A 2 -5.58 1.72 13.26
CA ALA A 2 -4.59 1.12 12.34
C ALA A 2 -5.01 1.11 10.85
N ALA A 3 -6.23 0.66 10.51
CA ALA A 3 -6.72 0.67 9.12
C ALA A 3 -6.80 2.08 8.52
N ARG A 4 -7.18 3.07 9.34
CA ARG A 4 -7.21 4.48 8.92
C ARG A 4 -5.81 5.03 8.63
N ALA A 5 -4.81 4.66 9.44
CA ALA A 5 -3.43 5.06 9.19
C ALA A 5 -2.91 4.50 7.85
N VAL A 6 -3.25 3.25 7.53
CA VAL A 6 -2.92 2.64 6.23
C VAL A 6 -3.57 3.39 5.07
N ALA A 7 -4.88 3.68 5.17
CA ALA A 7 -5.59 4.43 4.13
C ALA A 7 -5.03 5.86 3.94
N GLU A 8 -4.64 6.54 5.03
CA GLU A 8 -4.04 7.88 4.95
C GLU A 8 -2.69 7.89 4.21
N ILE A 9 -1.89 6.82 4.33
CA ILE A 9 -0.62 6.68 3.60
C ILE A 9 -0.87 6.57 2.09
N LEU A 10 -1.83 5.73 1.70
CA LEU A 10 -2.17 5.45 0.30
C LEU A 10 -2.92 6.58 -0.39
N LYS A 11 -3.70 7.38 0.34
CA LYS A 11 -4.53 8.45 -0.22
C LYS A 11 -3.76 9.43 -1.09
N THR A 12 -2.51 9.71 -0.77
CA THR A 12 -1.67 10.67 -1.51
C THR A 12 -1.05 10.09 -2.78
N SER A 13 -1.20 8.79 -2.99
CA SER A 13 -0.78 8.03 -4.18
C SER A 13 -1.93 7.82 -5.17
N LEU A 14 -3.16 8.21 -4.81
CA LEU A 14 -4.34 7.97 -5.63
C LEU A 14 -4.47 8.96 -6.81
N GLY A 15 -4.66 8.40 -8.01
CA GLY A 15 -5.04 9.13 -9.22
C GLY A 15 -3.88 9.69 -10.04
N PRO A 16 -4.15 10.37 -11.17
CA PRO A 16 -3.10 10.83 -12.12
C PRO A 16 -2.15 11.89 -11.56
N LYS A 17 -2.51 12.51 -10.43
CA LYS A 17 -1.68 13.47 -9.69
C LYS A 17 -1.18 12.89 -8.36
N GLY A 18 -1.34 11.58 -8.17
CA GLY A 18 -0.78 10.86 -7.04
C GLY A 18 0.75 10.97 -7.04
N MET A 19 1.33 10.95 -5.85
CA MET A 19 2.78 10.97 -5.68
C MET A 19 3.27 9.58 -5.29
N ASP A 20 4.41 9.22 -5.86
CA ASP A 20 5.11 7.98 -5.52
C ASP A 20 5.60 8.00 -4.06
N LYS A 21 5.74 6.81 -3.51
CA LYS A 21 6.34 6.57 -2.19
C LYS A 21 7.74 6.03 -2.37
N MET A 22 8.68 6.63 -1.65
CA MET A 22 10.01 6.08 -1.46
C MET A 22 10.00 5.26 -0.18
N LEU A 23 10.24 3.96 -0.31
CA LEU A 23 10.32 2.99 0.75
C LEU A 23 11.78 2.57 0.87
N VAL A 24 12.30 2.58 2.10
CA VAL A 24 13.67 2.20 2.39
C VAL A 24 13.62 1.04 3.38
N ASP A 25 14.18 -0.09 3.00
CA ASP A 25 14.20 -1.27 3.85
C ASP A 25 15.30 -1.18 4.93
N SER A 26 15.41 -2.22 5.76
CA SER A 26 16.45 -2.28 6.81
C SER A 26 17.88 -2.45 6.28
N LEU A 27 18.04 -2.90 5.04
CA LEU A 27 19.33 -3.12 4.38
C LEU A 27 19.79 -1.90 3.57
N GLY A 28 18.91 -0.91 3.40
CA GLY A 28 19.15 0.33 2.64
C GLY A 28 18.68 0.25 1.19
N ASP A 29 17.99 -0.81 0.77
CA ASP A 29 17.40 -0.92 -0.55
C ASP A 29 16.22 0.06 -0.68
N ILE A 30 16.16 0.73 -1.83
CA ILE A 30 15.19 1.79 -2.10
C ILE A 30 14.20 1.32 -3.16
N THR A 31 12.92 1.29 -2.79
CA THR A 31 11.81 1.02 -3.70
C THR A 31 10.98 2.29 -3.86
N ILE A 32 10.83 2.78 -5.09
CA ILE A 32 9.95 3.92 -5.40
C ILE A 32 8.76 3.40 -6.19
N THR A 33 7.55 3.58 -5.67
CA THR A 33 6.33 3.08 -6.32
C THR A 33 5.08 3.88 -5.94
N ASN A 34 4.10 3.89 -6.84
CA ASN A 34 2.76 4.42 -6.61
C ASN A 34 1.70 3.31 -6.46
N ASP A 35 2.09 2.04 -6.61
CA ASP A 35 1.17 0.91 -6.49
C ASP A 35 0.87 0.60 -5.01
N GLY A 36 -0.41 0.64 -4.66
CA GLY A 36 -0.87 0.39 -3.30
C GLY A 36 -0.52 -1.01 -2.79
N ALA A 37 -0.58 -2.04 -3.63
CA ALA A 37 -0.26 -3.41 -3.23
C ALA A 37 1.23 -3.55 -2.88
N THR A 38 2.12 -3.00 -3.72
CA THR A 38 3.55 -2.96 -3.46
C THR A 38 3.88 -2.14 -2.20
N ILE A 39 3.29 -0.95 -2.04
CA ILE A 39 3.50 -0.12 -0.84
C ILE A 39 3.14 -0.90 0.42
N LEU A 40 2.00 -1.58 0.42
CA LEU A 40 1.51 -2.34 1.57
C LEU A 40 2.33 -3.60 1.86
N LYS A 41 2.92 -4.21 0.83
CA LYS A 41 3.78 -5.39 0.97
C LYS A 41 5.14 -5.06 1.60
N GLU A 42 5.71 -3.92 1.25
CA GLU A 42 6.98 -3.43 1.79
C GLU A 42 6.84 -2.86 3.21
N MET A 43 5.62 -2.50 3.63
CA MET A 43 5.35 -2.05 5.00
C MET A 43 5.27 -3.22 5.99
N ASP A 44 6.08 -3.19 7.06
CA ASP A 44 5.97 -4.14 8.17
C ASP A 44 4.76 -3.80 9.09
N VAL A 45 3.61 -4.38 8.78
CA VAL A 45 2.36 -4.16 9.50
C VAL A 45 2.06 -5.30 10.47
N GLN A 46 2.12 -5.02 11.77
CA GLN A 46 1.85 -6.01 12.82
C GLN A 46 0.38 -6.09 13.24
N HIS A 47 -0.39 -5.00 13.09
CA HIS A 47 -1.77 -4.93 13.59
C HIS A 47 -2.73 -5.77 12.72
N PRO A 48 -3.56 -6.67 13.31
CA PRO A 48 -4.44 -7.57 12.54
C PRO A 48 -5.37 -6.87 11.56
N ALA A 49 -6.04 -5.80 12.00
CA ALA A 49 -6.93 -5.03 11.11
C ALA A 49 -6.19 -4.37 9.93
N ALA A 50 -4.91 -4.04 10.08
CA ALA A 50 -4.12 -3.46 9.00
C ALA A 50 -3.58 -4.56 8.07
N LYS A 51 -3.24 -5.75 8.59
CA LYS A 51 -2.98 -6.95 7.77
C LYS A 51 -4.17 -7.30 6.87
N MET A 52 -5.40 -7.18 7.37
CA MET A 52 -6.59 -7.40 6.53
C MET A 52 -6.64 -6.43 5.35
N MET A 53 -6.24 -5.16 5.51
CA MET A 53 -6.16 -4.20 4.40
C MET A 53 -5.10 -4.59 3.37
N VAL A 54 -3.95 -5.11 3.82
CA VAL A 54 -2.90 -5.64 2.93
C VAL A 54 -3.44 -6.78 2.07
N GLU A 55 -4.17 -7.72 2.67
CA GLU A 55 -4.74 -8.86 1.95
C GLU A 55 -5.84 -8.45 0.95
N ILE A 56 -6.65 -7.43 1.28
CA ILE A 56 -7.62 -6.86 0.32
C ILE A 56 -6.91 -6.28 -0.90
N SER A 57 -5.84 -5.52 -0.69
CA SER A 57 -5.08 -4.90 -1.78
C SER A 57 -4.41 -5.94 -2.69
N LYS A 58 -3.82 -6.99 -2.10
CA LYS A 58 -3.24 -8.11 -2.87
C LYS A 58 -4.29 -8.86 -3.68
N ALA A 59 -5.44 -9.17 -3.08
CA ALA A 59 -6.51 -9.86 -3.80
C ALA A 59 -7.02 -9.04 -5.00
N GLN A 60 -7.09 -7.72 -4.83
CA GLN A 60 -7.46 -6.81 -5.93
C GLN A 60 -6.40 -6.81 -7.04
N ASP A 61 -5.12 -6.84 -6.70
CA ASP A 61 -4.02 -6.94 -7.67
C ASP A 61 -4.05 -8.29 -8.41
N ASP A 62 -4.24 -9.40 -7.69
CA ASP A 62 -4.27 -10.74 -8.28
C ASP A 62 -5.45 -10.96 -9.24
N GLU A 63 -6.62 -10.42 -8.90
CA GLU A 63 -7.85 -10.62 -9.68
C GLU A 63 -8.05 -9.61 -10.80
N VAL A 64 -7.70 -8.34 -10.56
CA VAL A 64 -8.00 -7.23 -11.47
C VAL A 64 -6.73 -6.57 -12.02
N GLY A 65 -5.63 -6.59 -11.27
CA GLY A 65 -4.37 -5.93 -11.62
C GLY A 65 -4.43 -4.40 -11.58
N ASP A 66 -5.51 -3.82 -11.01
CA ASP A 66 -5.69 -2.38 -10.85
C ASP A 66 -6.67 -2.08 -9.71
N GLY A 67 -6.65 -0.83 -9.22
CA GLY A 67 -7.53 -0.35 -8.16
C GLY A 67 -7.06 -0.71 -6.75
N THR A 68 -5.82 -1.19 -6.60
CA THR A 68 -5.20 -1.60 -5.33
C THR A 68 -5.26 -0.48 -4.27
N THR A 69 -5.06 0.77 -4.70
CA THR A 69 -5.13 1.98 -3.86
C THR A 69 -6.57 2.42 -3.56
N THR A 70 -7.53 2.11 -4.43
CA THR A 70 -8.96 2.48 -4.24
C THR A 70 -9.68 1.46 -3.35
N ALA A 71 -9.22 0.21 -3.32
CA ALA A 71 -9.80 -0.86 -2.53
C ALA A 71 -9.54 -0.72 -1.01
N VAL A 72 -8.63 0.17 -0.61
CA VAL A 72 -8.14 0.36 0.77
C VAL A 72 -8.54 1.72 1.32
#